data_AF-A0A4R9PW06-F1
#
_entry.id   AF-A0A4R9PW06-F1
#
_cell.length_a   1.000
_cell.length_b   1.000
_cell.length_c   1.000
_cell.angle_alpha   90.00
_cell.angle_beta   90.00
_cell.angle_gamma   90.00
#
_symmetry.space_group_name_H-M   'P 1'
#
loop_
_entity.id
_entity.type
_entity.pdbx_description
1 polymer ?
#
loop_
_entity_poly.entity_id
_entity_poly.type
_entity_poly.pdbx_seq_one_letter_code
_entity_poly.pdbx_strand_id
1 'polypeptide(L)'
;TEPANIYYLSGYDAWSFYTVQALIVFQEVETPLWVGRLIDSATAHVTTYLPADRIVPYPDVYVQAADRHAAQFIADMILCDCPSAKVVGVEMGAYYYTARDHAELVKAMPNVRFKDVELLVNWVRFI
;
A
#
# COMPACT_ATOMS: atom_id res chain seq x y z
N THR A 1 -4.38 -2.86 -1.18
CA THR A 1 -3.46 -3.80 -1.85
C THR A 1 -4.16 -4.50 -3.01
N GLU A 2 -5.48 -4.65 -2.99
CA GLU A 2 -6.26 -5.14 -4.14
C GLU A 2 -6.17 -4.18 -5.35
N PRO A 3 -5.65 -4.62 -6.52
CA PRO A 3 -5.46 -3.77 -7.70
C PRO A 3 -6.73 -3.03 -8.15
N ALA A 4 -7.88 -3.69 -8.07
CA ALA A 4 -9.14 -3.06 -8.44
C ALA A 4 -9.54 -1.92 -7.48
N ASN A 5 -9.21 -2.03 -6.18
CA ASN A 5 -9.42 -0.97 -5.19
C ASN A 5 -8.41 0.17 -5.41
N ILE A 6 -7.15 -0.16 -5.70
CA ILE A 6 -6.11 0.82 -6.03
C ILE A 6 -6.52 1.63 -7.27
N TYR A 7 -6.94 0.97 -8.35
CA TYR A 7 -7.43 1.63 -9.56
C TYR A 7 -8.60 2.56 -9.26
N TYR A 8 -9.63 2.07 -8.57
CA TYR A 8 -10.82 2.87 -8.26
C TYR A 8 -10.50 4.15 -7.48
N LEU A 9 -9.58 4.07 -6.50
CA LEU A 9 -9.24 5.19 -5.62
C LEU A 9 -8.19 6.14 -6.18
N SER A 10 -7.41 5.75 -7.20
CA SER A 10 -6.25 6.53 -7.67
C SER A 10 -6.14 6.71 -9.18
N GLY A 11 -6.80 5.86 -9.98
CA GLY A 11 -6.59 5.75 -11.43
C GLY A 11 -5.40 4.87 -11.84
N TYR A 12 -4.64 4.31 -10.89
CA TYR A 12 -3.46 3.48 -11.19
C TYR A 12 -3.83 2.25 -12.02
N ASP A 13 -3.29 2.16 -13.23
CA ASP A 13 -3.59 1.07 -14.17
C ASP A 13 -2.30 0.44 -14.71
N ALA A 14 -1.97 -0.74 -14.18
CA ALA A 14 -0.77 -1.47 -14.55
C ALA A 14 -0.91 -2.97 -14.28
N TRP A 15 -0.25 -3.77 -15.11
CA TRP A 15 0.05 -5.16 -14.77
C TRP A 15 1.29 -5.20 -13.87
N SER A 16 1.11 -4.93 -12.58
CA SER A 16 2.21 -4.85 -11.58
C SER A 16 1.94 -5.64 -10.29
N PHE A 17 0.73 -6.18 -10.13
CA PHE A 17 0.24 -6.85 -8.91
C PHE A 17 0.91 -8.19 -8.59
N TYR A 18 1.84 -8.65 -9.43
CA TYR A 18 2.74 -9.75 -9.11
C TYR A 18 3.87 -9.34 -8.15
N THR A 19 3.94 -8.06 -7.79
CA THR A 19 4.82 -7.51 -6.75
C THR A 19 3.99 -6.84 -5.65
N VAL A 20 4.59 -6.68 -4.47
CA VAL A 20 3.95 -5.95 -3.36
C VAL A 20 3.73 -4.50 -3.77
N GLN A 21 2.51 -4.01 -3.57
CA GLN A 21 2.13 -2.61 -3.77
C GLN A 21 0.91 -2.26 -2.91
N ALA A 22 0.78 -1.00 -2.54
CA ALA A 22 -0.32 -0.50 -1.72
C ALA A 22 -0.70 0.93 -2.10
N LEU A 23 -1.98 1.24 -1.98
CA LEU A 23 -2.47 2.60 -1.85
C LEU A 23 -2.83 2.82 -0.39
N ILE A 24 -2.19 3.77 0.27
CA ILE A 24 -2.36 4.08 1.68
C ILE A 24 -3.27 5.30 1.78
N VAL A 25 -4.37 5.16 2.52
CA VAL A 25 -5.34 6.23 2.76
C VAL A 25 -5.23 6.63 4.23
N PHE A 26 -4.99 7.90 4.50
CA PHE A 26 -4.98 8.45 5.85
C PHE A 26 -6.27 9.23 6.10
N GLN A 27 -6.74 9.30 7.35
CA GLN A 27 -7.97 10.01 7.69
C GLN A 27 -7.87 11.53 7.51
N GLU A 28 -6.71 12.10 7.87
CA GLU A 28 -6.47 13.54 7.91
C GLU A 28 -5.68 14.06 6.70
N VAL A 29 -5.39 13.19 5.72
CA VAL A 29 -4.67 13.55 4.49
C VAL A 29 -5.59 13.30 3.31
N GLU A 30 -5.85 14.36 2.55
CA GLU A 30 -6.78 14.31 1.42
C GLU A 30 -6.30 13.37 0.30
N THR A 31 -5.00 13.40 0.01
CA THR A 31 -4.43 12.62 -1.09
C THR A 31 -3.79 11.33 -0.58
N PRO A 32 -4.15 10.16 -1.15
CA PRO A 32 -3.56 8.90 -0.74
C PRO A 32 -2.10 8.80 -1.22
N LEU A 33 -1.36 7.87 -0.61
CA LEU A 33 0.03 7.58 -0.95
C LEU A 33 0.10 6.25 -1.71
N TRP A 34 0.58 6.27 -2.95
CA TRP A 34 0.90 5.05 -3.68
C TRP A 34 2.32 4.61 -3.34
N VAL A 35 2.48 3.33 -2.98
CA VAL A 35 3.77 2.69 -2.76
C VAL A 35 3.84 1.41 -3.58
N GLY A 36 4.85 1.29 -4.43
CA GLY A 36 5.05 0.15 -5.32
C GLY A 36 6.49 0.06 -5.81
N ARG A 37 6.74 -0.83 -6.77
CA ARG A 37 8.09 -1.04 -7.30
C ARG A 37 8.59 0.18 -8.08
N LEU A 38 9.89 0.44 -8.04
CA LEU A 38 10.52 1.56 -8.75
C LEU A 38 10.19 1.62 -10.24
N ILE A 39 10.23 0.49 -10.95
CA ILE A 39 9.94 0.48 -12.39
C ILE A 39 8.48 0.81 -12.71
N ASP A 40 7.56 0.58 -11.76
CA ASP A 40 6.13 0.79 -11.94
C ASP A 40 5.70 2.22 -11.59
N SER A 41 6.58 3.03 -10.99
CA SER A 41 6.27 4.42 -10.64
C SER A 41 6.03 5.29 -11.87
N ALA A 42 6.69 5.00 -12.99
CA ALA A 42 6.45 5.69 -14.26
C ALA A 42 4.98 5.57 -14.69
N THR A 43 4.40 4.38 -14.54
CA THR A 43 2.97 4.16 -14.81
C THR A 43 2.10 4.89 -13.79
N ALA A 44 2.48 4.89 -12.50
CA ALA A 44 1.76 5.67 -11.49
C ALA A 44 1.71 7.17 -11.82
N HIS A 45 2.82 7.74 -12.29
CA HIS A 45 2.87 9.15 -12.71
C HIS A 45 1.97 9.47 -13.91
N VAL A 46 1.72 8.50 -14.79
CA VAL A 46 0.94 8.71 -16.02
C VAL A 46 -0.55 8.41 -15.84
N THR A 47 -0.89 7.44 -15.01
CA THR A 47 -2.26 6.92 -14.90
C THR A 47 -3.03 7.47 -13.71
N THR A 48 -2.33 7.82 -12.62
CA THR A 48 -2.98 8.31 -11.41
C THR A 48 -3.23 9.81 -11.45
N TYR A 49 -4.17 10.30 -10.64
CA TYR A 49 -4.29 11.73 -10.35
C TYR A 49 -3.29 12.22 -9.27
N LEU A 50 -2.47 11.32 -8.72
CA LEU A 50 -1.65 11.64 -7.56
C LEU A 50 -0.51 12.60 -7.95
N PRO A 51 -0.23 13.61 -7.11
CA PRO A 51 0.94 14.45 -7.28
C PRO A 51 2.22 13.63 -7.08
N ALA A 52 3.34 14.10 -7.63
CA ALA A 52 4.59 13.35 -7.66
C ALA A 52 5.14 12.99 -6.27
N ASP A 53 4.86 13.79 -5.25
CA ASP A 53 5.25 13.56 -3.86
C ASP A 53 4.38 12.49 -3.16
N ARG A 54 3.29 12.05 -3.79
CA ARG A 54 2.39 10.97 -3.34
C ARG A 54 2.60 9.65 -4.07
N ILE A 55 3.64 9.56 -4.89
CA ILE A 55 4.06 8.35 -5.60
C ILE A 55 5.44 7.97 -5.08
N VAL A 56 5.50 6.99 -4.18
CA VAL A 56 6.73 6.63 -3.49
C VAL A 56 7.16 5.21 -3.84
N PRO A 57 8.10 5.04 -4.78
CA PRO A 57 8.63 3.72 -5.11
C PRO A 57 9.56 3.19 -4.03
N TYR A 58 9.46 1.90 -3.70
CA TYR A 58 10.49 1.24 -2.90
C TYR A 58 11.71 0.86 -3.76
N PRO A 59 12.93 0.90 -3.20
CA PRO A 59 14.15 0.47 -3.87
C PRO A 59 14.13 -1.02 -4.28
N ASP A 60 14.79 -1.35 -5.39
CA ASP A 60 14.86 -2.72 -5.93
C ASP A 60 15.43 -3.77 -4.95
N VAL A 61 16.19 -3.35 -3.92
CA VAL A 61 16.70 -4.24 -2.87
C VAL A 61 15.61 -4.95 -2.05
N TYR A 62 14.35 -4.52 -2.16
CA TYR A 62 13.20 -5.19 -1.55
C TYR A 62 12.54 -6.24 -2.46
N VAL A 63 12.87 -6.26 -3.76
CA VAL A 63 12.26 -7.16 -4.74
C VAL A 63 12.83 -8.57 -4.58
N GLN A 64 11.96 -9.53 -4.27
CA GLN A 64 12.31 -10.95 -4.10
C GLN A 64 13.48 -11.20 -3.12
N ALA A 65 13.64 -10.31 -2.12
CA ALA A 65 14.65 -10.47 -1.09
C ALA A 65 14.21 -11.48 0.00
N ALA A 66 15.17 -12.21 0.54
CA ALA A 66 14.94 -13.16 1.63
C ALA A 66 14.95 -12.46 3.01
N ASP A 67 15.81 -11.46 3.17
CA ASP A 67 16.08 -10.74 4.42
C ASP A 67 15.30 -9.41 4.54
N ARG A 68 14.69 -8.94 3.45
CA ARG A 68 13.94 -7.68 3.36
C ARG A 68 12.59 -7.89 2.71
N HIS A 69 11.62 -7.02 3.01
CA HIS A 69 10.29 -7.07 2.41
C HIS A 69 9.75 -5.67 2.15
N ALA A 70 9.09 -5.45 1.01
CA ALA A 70 8.48 -4.16 0.69
C ALA A 70 7.43 -3.71 1.72
N ALA A 71 6.81 -4.65 2.45
CA ALA A 71 5.95 -4.36 3.59
C ALA A 71 6.64 -3.54 4.70
N GLN A 72 7.95 -3.72 4.90
CA GLN A 72 8.75 -2.94 5.86
C GLN A 72 8.85 -1.48 5.40
N PHE A 73 9.13 -1.27 4.11
CA PHE A 73 9.16 0.06 3.53
C PHE A 73 7.78 0.75 3.56
N ILE A 74 6.70 0.00 3.30
CA ILE A 74 5.32 0.50 3.44
C ILE A 74 5.05 0.95 4.88
N ALA A 75 5.49 0.18 5.89
CA ALA A 75 5.36 0.58 7.29
C ALA A 75 6.11 1.88 7.59
N ASP A 76 7.34 2.05 7.09
CA ASP A 76 8.11 3.29 7.25
C ASP A 76 7.37 4.48 6.64
N MET A 77 6.74 4.31 5.47
CA MET A 77 5.96 5.38 4.82
C MET A 77 4.69 5.73 5.62
N ILE A 78 4.00 4.73 6.17
CA ILE A 78 2.84 4.97 7.04
C ILE A 78 3.27 5.78 8.27
N LEU A 79 4.38 5.42 8.92
CA LEU A 79 4.87 6.10 10.11
C LEU A 79 5.49 7.47 9.82
N CYS A 80 6.00 7.71 8.60
CA CYS A 80 6.47 9.02 8.17
C CYS A 80 5.33 10.04 8.13
N ASP A 81 4.20 9.66 7.50
CA ASP A 81 3.03 10.53 7.36
C ASP A 81 2.12 10.54 8.59
N CYS A 82 2.10 9.44 9.35
CA CYS A 82 1.33 9.31 10.59
C CYS A 82 2.17 8.67 11.72
N PRO A 83 3.11 9.43 12.34
CA PRO A 83 3.97 8.89 13.40
C PRO A 83 3.23 8.39 14.63
N SER A 84 2.02 8.91 14.86
CA SER A 84 1.15 8.53 15.97
C SER A 84 0.14 7.43 15.62
N ALA A 85 0.28 6.74 14.49
CA ALA A 85 -0.64 5.69 14.07
C ALA A 85 -0.86 4.67 15.20
N LYS A 86 -2.13 4.43 15.55
CA LYS A 86 -2.54 3.43 16.55
C LYS A 86 -3.27 2.24 15.93
N VAL A 87 -3.92 2.46 14.79
CA VAL A 87 -4.71 1.46 14.08
C VAL A 87 -4.41 1.57 12.60
N VAL A 88 -4.14 0.43 11.95
CA VAL A 88 -3.97 0.33 10.50
C VAL A 88 -4.92 -0.74 9.97
N GLY A 89 -5.75 -0.37 9.01
CA GLY A 89 -6.61 -1.31 8.27
C GLY A 89 -5.81 -2.00 7.17
N VAL A 90 -5.96 -3.31 7.04
CA VAL A 90 -5.40 -4.11 5.94
C VAL A 90 -6.47 -5.03 5.34
N GLU A 91 -6.37 -5.33 4.06
CA GLU A 91 -7.33 -6.20 3.36
C GLU A 91 -6.90 -7.67 3.53
N MET A 92 -7.21 -8.31 4.67
CA MET A 92 -6.59 -9.60 5.04
C MET A 92 -6.93 -10.75 4.09
N GLY A 93 -8.10 -10.72 3.44
CA GLY A 93 -8.50 -11.71 2.43
C GLY A 93 -8.18 -11.34 0.98
N ALA A 94 -7.49 -10.22 0.72
CA ALA A 94 -7.14 -9.83 -0.65
C ALA A 94 -6.10 -10.78 -1.28
N TYR A 95 -6.25 -11.08 -2.57
CA TYR A 95 -5.41 -12.06 -3.27
C TYR A 95 -3.90 -11.76 -3.22
N TYR A 96 -3.56 -10.47 -3.21
CA TYR A 96 -2.17 -9.99 -3.27
C TYR A 96 -1.66 -9.49 -1.91
N TYR A 97 -2.47 -9.61 -0.85
CA TYR A 97 -2.03 -9.36 0.52
C TYR A 97 -1.67 -10.68 1.19
N THR A 98 -0.38 -10.98 1.25
CA THR A 98 0.08 -12.29 1.70
C THR A 98 0.24 -12.35 3.22
N ALA A 99 0.32 -13.57 3.76
CA ALA A 99 0.69 -13.77 5.16
C ALA A 99 2.07 -13.16 5.50
N ARG A 100 3.01 -13.12 4.54
CA ARG A 100 4.33 -12.50 4.73
C ARG A 100 4.22 -10.98 4.82
N ASP A 101 3.40 -10.35 3.97
CA ASP A 101 3.12 -8.90 4.06
C ASP A 101 2.63 -8.54 5.46
N HIS A 102 1.66 -9.31 5.96
CA HIS A 102 1.10 -9.08 7.28
C HIS A 102 2.13 -9.25 8.40
N ALA A 103 2.89 -10.34 8.39
CA ALA A 103 3.91 -10.60 9.40
C ALA A 103 4.99 -9.50 9.46
N GLU A 104 5.44 -9.02 8.30
CA GLU A 104 6.44 -7.96 8.22
C GLU A 104 5.88 -6.59 8.66
N LEU A 105 4.62 -6.28 8.33
CA LEU A 105 3.94 -5.07 8.84
C LEU A 105 3.82 -5.09 10.37
N VAL A 106 3.39 -6.22 10.94
CA VAL A 106 3.26 -6.38 12.41
C VAL A 106 4.63 -6.24 13.08
N LYS A 107 5.67 -6.84 12.50
CA LYS A 107 7.05 -6.72 13.01
C LYS A 107 7.57 -5.28 12.94
N ALA A 108 7.30 -4.57 11.84
CA ALA A 108 7.77 -3.19 11.64
C ALA A 108 7.02 -2.17 12.50
N MET A 109 5.75 -2.43 12.84
CA MET A 109 4.89 -1.51 13.61
C MET A 109 4.33 -2.17 14.88
N PRO A 110 5.17 -2.54 15.86
CA PRO A 110 4.76 -3.33 17.03
C PRO A 110 3.74 -2.62 17.94
N ASN A 111 3.65 -1.30 17.85
CA ASN A 111 2.71 -0.48 18.64
C ASN A 111 1.39 -0.17 17.91
N VAL A 112 1.21 -0.72 16.70
CA VAL A 112 0.00 -0.52 15.88
C VAL A 112 -0.91 -1.73 15.99
N ARG A 113 -2.21 -1.48 16.17
CA ARG A 113 -3.24 -2.51 16.08
C ARG A 113 -3.68 -2.66 14.63
N PHE A 114 -3.48 -3.84 14.06
CA PHE A 114 -4.02 -4.15 12.74
C PHE A 114 -5.49 -4.54 12.84
N LYS A 115 -6.30 -4.00 11.93
CA LYS A 115 -7.70 -4.41 11.75
C LYS A 115 -7.87 -4.96 10.34
N ASP A 116 -8.64 -6.02 10.25
CA ASP A 116 -9.13 -6.46 8.96
C ASP A 116 -10.20 -5.49 8.45
N VAL A 117 -9.98 -4.97 7.26
CA VAL A 117 -10.91 -4.11 6.52
C VAL A 117 -11.16 -4.68 5.13
N GLU A 118 -11.06 -6.01 4.98
CA GLU A 118 -11.46 -6.70 3.77
C GLU A 118 -12.83 -6.22 3.28
N LEU A 119 -12.95 -6.04 1.96
CA LEU A 119 -14.14 -5.55 1.27
C LEU A 119 -14.58 -4.11 1.58
N LEU A 120 -13.86 -3.34 2.42
CA LEU A 120 -14.26 -1.97 2.74
C LEU A 120 -14.41 -1.11 1.49
N VAL A 121 -13.38 -1.06 0.65
CA VAL A 121 -13.43 -0.29 -0.61
C VAL A 121 -14.34 -1.00 -1.63
N ASN A 122 -14.46 -2.32 -1.59
CA ASN A 122 -15.41 -3.05 -2.44
C ASN A 122 -16.86 -2.58 -2.21
N TRP A 123 -17.25 -2.32 -0.96
CA TRP A 123 -18.56 -1.76 -0.64
C TRP A 123 -18.73 -0.31 -1.08
N VAL A 124 -17.66 0.50 -1.03
CA VAL A 124 -17.69 1.88 -1.57
C VAL A 124 -17.96 1.87 -3.08
N ARG A 125 -17.43 0.87 -3.80
CA ARG A 125 -17.58 0.70 -5.26
C ARG A 125 -18.89 0.09 -5.72
N PHE A 126 -19.76 -0.31 -4.78
CA PHE A 126 -20.96 -1.06 -5.11
C PHE A 126 -22.04 -0.19 -5.80
N ILE A 127 -22.06 1.12 -5.55
CA ILE A 127 -23.08 2.06 -6.02
C ILE A 127 -22.67 2.70 -7.34
#